data_AF-A0A7W0RLA8-F1
#
_entry.id   AF-A0A7W0RLA8-F1
#
_cell.length_a   1.000
_cell.length_b   1.000
_cell.length_c   1.000
_cell.angle_alpha   90.00
_cell.angle_beta   90.00
_cell.angle_gamma   90.00
#
_symmetry.space_group_name_H-M   'P 1'
#
loop_
_entity.id
_entity.type
_entity.pdbx_description
1 polymer ?
#
loop_
_entity_poly.entity_id
_entity_poly.type
_entity_poly.pdbx_seq_one_letter_code
_entity_poly.pdbx_strand_id
1 'polypeptide(L)'
;LKVLATVGVARIADHADILTAELKYRAADVLTKELANPDNMWWYQMRLAEAAAAIELEIDRSGNPIVVDSLLTVIADGNRHCMARTAAAKALGRTPIMAGKFDEKAAADRIVQLARDMSLAYNKRPDDVQWYHCYLNLQLTFKPNAGEDPAGLPQNSLIRRGSLPAPLDNAEQRIVPLAKHVLNQPVGKKHKPIPGEMIQRLTELLAVAGS
;
A
#
# COMPACT_ATOMS: atom_id res chain seq x y z
N LEU A 1 5.19 -11.63 -20.23
CA LEU A 1 5.43 -10.35 -20.94
C LEU A 1 4.85 -9.14 -20.20
N LYS A 2 3.54 -9.09 -19.88
CA LYS A 2 2.88 -7.96 -19.18
C LYS A 2 3.58 -7.49 -17.90
N VAL A 3 4.00 -8.44 -17.06
CA VAL A 3 4.72 -8.14 -15.80
C VAL A 3 6.06 -7.46 -16.04
N LEU A 4 6.86 -7.98 -16.98
CA LEU A 4 8.16 -7.38 -17.33
C LEU A 4 7.98 -5.98 -17.94
N ALA A 5 6.95 -5.78 -18.78
CA ALA A 5 6.63 -4.47 -19.31
C ALA A 5 6.25 -3.48 -18.21
N THR A 6 5.47 -3.91 -17.21
CA THR A 6 5.05 -3.07 -16.09
C THR A 6 6.23 -2.67 -15.20
N VAL A 7 7.15 -3.61 -14.93
CA VAL A 7 8.42 -3.30 -14.25
C VAL A 7 9.26 -2.33 -15.07
N GLY A 8 9.30 -2.50 -16.39
CA GLY A 8 9.97 -1.56 -17.30
C GLY A 8 9.38 -0.15 -17.22
N VAL A 9 8.05 -0.02 -17.21
CA VAL A 9 7.37 1.28 -17.04
C VAL A 9 7.72 1.91 -15.69
N ALA A 10 7.67 1.14 -14.59
CA ALA A 10 8.05 1.65 -13.26
C ALA A 10 9.49 2.19 -13.26
N ARG A 11 10.44 1.43 -13.79
CA ARG A 11 11.86 1.83 -13.87
C ARG A 11 12.09 3.06 -14.74
N ILE A 12 11.39 3.17 -15.87
CA ILE A 12 11.45 4.37 -16.70
C ILE A 12 10.89 5.55 -15.91
N ALA A 13 9.82 5.36 -15.15
CA ALA A 13 9.25 6.40 -14.32
C ALA A 13 10.20 6.87 -13.20
N ASP A 14 10.88 5.93 -12.54
CA ASP A 14 11.82 6.22 -11.47
C ASP A 14 13.15 6.85 -11.93
N HIS A 15 13.59 6.58 -13.17
CA HIS A 15 14.95 6.93 -13.64
C HIS A 15 15.01 7.86 -14.86
N ALA A 16 13.91 8.12 -15.55
CA ALA A 16 13.96 9.01 -16.71
C ALA A 16 14.02 10.47 -16.26
N ASP A 17 15.05 11.19 -16.74
CA ASP A 17 15.21 12.62 -16.47
C ASP A 17 14.08 13.48 -17.06
N ILE A 18 13.36 12.97 -18.07
CA ILE A 18 12.24 13.69 -18.73
C ILE A 18 11.08 12.72 -18.98
N LEU A 19 10.06 12.80 -18.13
CA LEU A 19 8.76 12.20 -18.35
C LEU A 19 7.73 13.32 -18.50
N THR A 20 7.20 13.49 -19.72
CA THR A 20 6.20 14.53 -19.98
C THR A 20 4.90 14.23 -19.22
N ALA A 21 4.18 15.28 -18.82
CA ALA A 21 2.88 15.13 -18.18
C ALA A 21 1.91 14.27 -19.03
N GLU A 22 1.98 14.40 -20.35
CA GLU A 22 1.19 13.60 -21.28
C GLU A 22 1.45 12.09 -21.15
N LEU A 23 2.71 11.69 -21.07
CA LEU A 23 3.08 10.28 -20.88
C LEU A 23 2.65 9.79 -19.49
N LYS A 24 2.78 10.62 -18.45
CA LYS A 24 2.30 10.29 -17.11
C LYS A 24 0.78 10.04 -17.09
N TYR A 25 0.00 10.91 -17.73
CA TYR A 25 -1.46 10.72 -17.84
C TYR A 25 -1.82 9.40 -18.52
N ARG A 26 -1.22 9.11 -19.68
CA ARG A 26 -1.52 7.88 -20.44
C ARG A 26 -1.08 6.63 -19.68
N ALA A 27 0.09 6.67 -19.04
CA ALA A 27 0.59 5.56 -18.23
C ALA A 27 -0.32 5.30 -17.03
N ALA A 28 -0.70 6.33 -16.27
CA ALA A 28 -1.58 6.21 -15.13
C ALA A 28 -2.97 5.66 -15.53
N ASP A 29 -3.55 6.14 -16.63
CA ASP A 29 -4.84 5.65 -17.14
C ASP A 29 -4.78 4.14 -17.48
N VAL A 30 -3.75 3.69 -18.21
CA VAL A 30 -3.59 2.27 -18.55
C VAL A 30 -3.33 1.40 -17.31
N LEU A 31 -2.43 1.83 -16.43
CA LEU A 31 -2.05 1.09 -15.23
C LEU A 31 -3.24 0.93 -14.28
N THR A 32 -3.99 2.00 -14.03
CA THR A 32 -5.17 1.97 -13.14
C THR A 32 -6.32 1.15 -13.72
N LYS A 33 -6.54 1.19 -15.04
CA LYS A 33 -7.53 0.32 -15.72
C LYS A 33 -7.17 -1.16 -15.63
N GLU A 34 -5.92 -1.55 -15.87
CA GLU A 34 -5.50 -2.94 -15.70
C GLU A 34 -5.54 -3.35 -14.21
N LEU A 35 -5.20 -2.45 -13.28
CA LEU A 35 -5.25 -2.71 -11.85
C LEU A 35 -6.69 -2.90 -11.34
N ALA A 36 -7.66 -2.22 -11.95
CA ALA A 36 -9.08 -2.35 -11.64
C ALA A 36 -9.62 -3.76 -11.91
N ASN A 37 -8.99 -4.56 -12.78
CA ASN A 37 -9.39 -5.95 -13.01
C ASN A 37 -8.90 -6.88 -11.87
N PRO A 38 -9.81 -7.42 -11.01
CA PRO A 38 -9.43 -8.29 -9.91
C PRO A 38 -9.03 -9.70 -10.35
N ASP A 39 -9.37 -10.12 -11.57
CA ASP A 39 -9.07 -11.45 -12.10
C ASP A 39 -7.61 -11.58 -12.56
N ASN A 40 -6.91 -10.45 -12.68
CA ASN A 40 -5.47 -10.45 -12.91
C ASN A 40 -4.75 -11.21 -11.78
N MET A 41 -3.68 -11.92 -12.12
CA MET A 41 -2.90 -12.61 -11.09
C MET A 41 -2.34 -11.64 -10.04
N TRP A 42 -2.36 -12.03 -8.76
CA TRP A 42 -2.01 -11.12 -7.65
C TRP A 42 -0.61 -10.50 -7.77
N TRP A 43 0.35 -11.25 -8.31
CA TRP A 43 1.72 -10.78 -8.51
C TRP A 43 1.81 -9.76 -9.64
N TYR A 44 0.90 -9.82 -10.62
CA TYR A 44 0.76 -8.78 -11.63
C TYR A 44 0.08 -7.53 -11.05
N GLN A 45 -0.98 -7.69 -10.25
CA GLN A 45 -1.63 -6.58 -9.55
C GLN A 45 -0.65 -5.81 -8.65
N MET A 46 0.21 -6.53 -7.92
CA MET A 46 1.28 -5.94 -7.12
C MET A 46 2.19 -5.03 -7.96
N ARG A 47 2.61 -5.50 -9.15
CA ARG A 47 3.49 -4.72 -10.04
C ARG A 47 2.78 -3.54 -10.67
N LEU A 48 1.49 -3.67 -10.96
CA LEU A 48 0.65 -2.55 -11.41
C LEU A 48 0.55 -1.45 -10.35
N ALA A 49 0.37 -1.82 -9.08
CA ALA A 49 0.32 -0.86 -7.97
C ALA A 49 1.66 -0.12 -7.78
N GLU A 50 2.77 -0.85 -7.79
CA GLU A 50 4.12 -0.25 -7.73
C GLU A 50 4.37 0.70 -8.91
N ALA A 51 4.07 0.26 -10.13
CA ALA A 51 4.24 1.09 -11.33
C ALA A 51 3.36 2.33 -11.31
N ALA A 52 2.11 2.23 -10.83
CA ALA A 52 1.20 3.36 -10.75
C ALA A 52 1.71 4.46 -9.80
N ALA A 53 2.28 4.08 -8.65
CA ALA A 53 2.91 5.04 -7.74
C ALA A 53 4.16 5.69 -8.33
N ALA A 54 4.99 4.93 -9.06
CA ALA A 54 6.20 5.41 -9.71
C ALA A 54 5.95 6.48 -10.79
N ILE A 55 4.73 6.58 -11.34
CA ILE A 55 4.39 7.66 -12.30
C ILE A 55 4.42 9.04 -11.63
N GLU A 56 4.25 9.10 -10.31
CA GLU A 56 4.20 10.34 -9.52
C GLU A 56 3.15 11.33 -10.06
N LEU A 57 1.97 10.83 -10.40
CA LEU A 57 0.85 11.65 -10.87
C LEU A 57 -0.10 11.98 -9.71
N GLU A 58 -0.19 13.26 -9.34
CA GLU A 58 -1.11 13.73 -8.30
C GLU A 58 -2.57 13.71 -8.75
N ILE A 59 -2.83 14.23 -9.95
CA ILE A 59 -4.16 14.35 -10.54
C ILE A 59 -4.09 14.06 -12.04
N ASP A 60 -5.18 13.53 -12.61
CA ASP A 60 -5.36 13.40 -14.04
C ASP A 60 -5.71 14.75 -14.72
N ARG A 61 -5.98 14.71 -16.02
CA ARG A 61 -6.40 15.90 -16.79
C ARG A 61 -7.72 16.50 -16.31
N SER A 62 -8.52 15.73 -15.60
CA SER A 62 -9.84 16.12 -15.07
C SER A 62 -9.75 16.64 -13.63
N GLY A 63 -8.56 16.64 -13.01
CA GLY A 63 -8.36 17.04 -11.63
C GLY A 63 -8.70 15.96 -10.59
N ASN A 64 -8.73 14.69 -11.00
CA ASN A 64 -9.04 13.54 -10.14
C ASN A 64 -7.76 12.79 -9.73
N PRO A 65 -7.63 12.36 -8.47
CA PRO A 65 -6.46 11.63 -7.98
C PRO A 65 -6.51 10.13 -8.35
N ILE A 66 -6.56 9.83 -9.64
CA ILE A 66 -6.88 8.48 -10.17
C ILE A 66 -5.97 7.36 -9.63
N VAL A 67 -4.69 7.65 -9.38
CA VAL A 67 -3.73 6.67 -8.84
C VAL A 67 -4.10 6.35 -7.38
N VAL A 68 -4.31 7.37 -6.57
CA VAL A 68 -4.70 7.24 -5.16
C VAL A 68 -6.02 6.48 -5.05
N ASP A 69 -7.03 6.85 -5.83
CA ASP A 69 -8.34 6.19 -5.83
C ASP A 69 -8.26 4.72 -6.23
N SER A 70 -7.45 4.41 -7.25
CA SER A 70 -7.22 3.04 -7.69
C SER A 70 -6.52 2.20 -6.60
N LEU A 71 -5.50 2.74 -5.94
CA LEU A 71 -4.79 2.05 -4.86
C LEU A 71 -5.71 1.81 -3.66
N LEU A 72 -6.47 2.82 -3.25
CA LEU A 72 -7.45 2.71 -2.17
C LEU A 72 -8.55 1.69 -2.47
N THR A 73 -8.95 1.55 -3.73
CA THR A 73 -9.90 0.52 -4.18
C THR A 73 -9.31 -0.89 -4.02
N VAL A 74 -8.06 -1.09 -4.43
CA VAL A 74 -7.36 -2.37 -4.26
C VAL A 74 -7.19 -2.73 -2.78
N ILE A 75 -6.83 -1.77 -1.92
CA ILE A 75 -6.69 -1.99 -0.48
C ILE A 75 -8.02 -2.47 0.14
N ALA A 76 -9.14 -1.84 -0.25
CA ALA A 76 -10.47 -2.13 0.29
C ALA A 76 -11.08 -3.45 -0.20
N ASP A 77 -10.63 -3.98 -1.33
CA ASP A 77 -11.20 -5.20 -1.94
C ASP A 77 -10.82 -6.46 -1.17
N GLY A 78 -11.75 -6.93 -0.32
CA GLY A 78 -11.61 -8.14 0.49
C GLY A 78 -11.40 -9.44 -0.30
N ASN A 79 -11.76 -9.45 -1.59
CA ASN A 79 -11.62 -10.63 -2.45
C ASN A 79 -10.23 -10.73 -3.09
N ARG A 80 -9.46 -9.63 -3.08
CA ARG A 80 -8.09 -9.65 -3.59
C ARG A 80 -7.13 -10.31 -2.61
N HIS A 81 -6.12 -10.94 -3.20
CA HIS A 81 -5.03 -11.54 -2.45
C HIS A 81 -4.29 -10.50 -1.60
N CYS A 82 -3.94 -10.85 -0.36
CA CYS A 82 -3.32 -9.93 0.60
C CYS A 82 -2.02 -9.28 0.09
N MET A 83 -1.20 -10.01 -0.69
CA MET A 83 -0.01 -9.43 -1.33
C MET A 83 -0.34 -8.25 -2.25
N ALA A 84 -1.40 -8.33 -3.06
CA ALA A 84 -1.79 -7.23 -3.94
C ALA A 84 -2.30 -6.02 -3.13
N ARG A 85 -3.12 -6.29 -2.10
CA ARG A 85 -3.68 -5.27 -1.21
C ARG A 85 -2.60 -4.53 -0.42
N THR A 86 -1.63 -5.26 0.12
CA THR A 86 -0.51 -4.68 0.89
C THR A 86 0.49 -3.96 0.00
N ALA A 87 0.73 -4.45 -1.21
CA ALA A 87 1.52 -3.71 -2.19
C ALA A 87 0.86 -2.38 -2.57
N ALA A 88 -0.46 -2.36 -2.74
CA ALA A 88 -1.20 -1.11 -2.95
C ALA A 88 -1.09 -0.15 -1.76
N ALA A 89 -1.12 -0.66 -0.52
CA ALA A 89 -0.87 0.15 0.68
C ALA A 89 0.56 0.73 0.70
N LYS A 90 1.59 -0.09 0.40
CA LYS A 90 2.98 0.37 0.26
C LYS A 90 3.11 1.47 -0.82
N ALA A 91 2.46 1.27 -1.97
CA ALA A 91 2.46 2.20 -3.09
C ALA A 91 1.74 3.52 -2.73
N LEU A 92 0.63 3.46 -1.98
CA LEU A 92 -0.09 4.64 -1.50
C LEU A 92 0.82 5.52 -0.63
N GLY A 93 1.64 4.92 0.23
CA GLY A 93 2.64 5.63 1.05
C GLY A 93 3.60 6.50 0.23
N ARG A 94 3.89 6.12 -1.01
CA ARG A 94 4.87 6.74 -1.92
C ARG A 94 4.24 7.66 -2.96
N THR A 95 2.93 7.53 -3.19
CA THR A 95 2.22 8.30 -4.21
C THR A 95 2.12 9.77 -3.77
N PRO A 96 2.40 10.74 -4.65
CA PRO A 96 2.20 12.15 -4.34
C PRO A 96 0.71 12.46 -4.18
N ILE A 97 0.36 13.24 -3.16
CA ILE A 97 -1.02 13.55 -2.83
C ILE A 97 -1.25 15.05 -2.91
N MET A 98 -2.23 15.45 -3.73
CA MET A 98 -2.70 16.82 -3.77
C MET A 98 -3.50 17.16 -2.51
N ALA A 99 -3.22 18.31 -1.90
CA ALA A 99 -3.94 18.79 -0.73
C ALA A 99 -5.45 18.92 -1.02
N GLY A 100 -6.28 18.46 -0.08
CA GLY A 100 -7.74 18.50 -0.21
C GLY A 100 -8.35 17.46 -1.16
N LYS A 101 -7.55 16.57 -1.76
CA LYS A 101 -8.02 15.49 -2.65
C LYS A 101 -7.85 14.09 -2.06
N PHE A 102 -7.56 13.99 -0.76
CA PHE A 102 -7.31 12.73 -0.09
C PHE A 102 -8.02 12.66 1.25
N ASP A 103 -8.90 11.67 1.39
CA ASP A 103 -9.56 11.36 2.65
C ASP A 103 -8.65 10.47 3.51
N GLU A 104 -7.92 11.13 4.40
CA GLU A 104 -6.93 10.51 5.28
C GLU A 104 -7.57 9.52 6.25
N LYS A 105 -8.81 9.78 6.67
CA LYS A 105 -9.54 8.90 7.59
C LYS A 105 -9.98 7.64 6.86
N ALA A 106 -10.61 7.78 5.70
CA ALA A 106 -11.03 6.63 4.90
C ALA A 106 -9.82 5.77 4.46
N ALA A 107 -8.70 6.41 4.13
CA ALA A 107 -7.46 5.69 3.83
C ALA A 107 -6.93 4.91 5.03
N ALA A 108 -6.85 5.55 6.21
CA ALA A 108 -6.44 4.89 7.44
C ALA A 108 -7.33 3.70 7.78
N ASP A 109 -8.66 3.84 7.68
CA ASP A 109 -9.60 2.77 7.99
C ASP A 109 -9.43 1.56 7.08
N ARG A 110 -9.23 1.78 5.78
CA ARG A 110 -8.97 0.70 4.81
C ARG A 110 -7.68 -0.06 5.14
N ILE A 111 -6.61 0.65 5.53
CA ILE A 111 -5.33 0.04 5.90
C ILE A 111 -5.45 -0.73 7.23
N VAL A 112 -6.18 -0.18 8.21
CA VAL A 112 -6.45 -0.82 9.51
C VAL A 112 -7.29 -2.09 9.32
N GLN A 113 -8.34 -2.03 8.51
CA GLN A 113 -9.16 -3.18 8.17
C GLN A 113 -8.33 -4.28 7.49
N LEU A 114 -7.50 -3.92 6.51
CA LEU A 114 -6.56 -4.87 5.88
C LEU A 114 -5.63 -5.53 6.91
N ALA A 115 -5.00 -4.75 7.79
CA ALA A 115 -4.12 -5.28 8.83
C ALA A 115 -4.86 -6.22 9.80
N ARG A 116 -6.10 -5.89 10.17
CA ARG A 116 -6.96 -6.73 11.02
C ARG A 116 -7.27 -8.06 10.35
N ASP A 117 -7.75 -8.03 9.11
CA ASP A 117 -8.14 -9.23 8.35
C ASP A 117 -6.94 -10.15 8.12
N MET A 118 -5.79 -9.57 7.77
CA MET A 118 -4.53 -10.31 7.66
C MET A 118 -4.13 -10.96 8.98
N SER A 119 -4.30 -10.28 10.11
CA SER A 119 -3.91 -10.81 11.42
C SER A 119 -4.77 -11.98 11.86
N LEU A 120 -6.08 -11.91 11.56
CA LEU A 120 -7.00 -13.02 11.76
C LEU A 120 -6.66 -14.20 10.84
N ALA A 121 -6.27 -13.95 9.58
CA ALA A 121 -5.88 -14.98 8.63
C ALA A 121 -4.52 -15.62 9.00
N TYR A 122 -3.55 -14.82 9.42
CA TYR A 122 -2.25 -15.27 9.91
C TYR A 122 -2.41 -16.22 11.10
N ASN A 123 -3.23 -15.87 12.09
CA ASN A 123 -3.46 -16.73 13.25
C ASN A 123 -4.06 -18.11 12.90
N LYS A 124 -4.75 -18.25 11.76
CA LYS A 124 -5.25 -19.53 11.27
C LYS A 124 -4.19 -20.36 10.55
N ARG A 125 -3.22 -19.71 9.89
CA ARG A 125 -2.18 -20.36 9.07
C ARG A 125 -0.85 -19.60 9.16
N PRO A 126 -0.16 -19.59 10.32
CA PRO A 126 0.94 -18.67 10.55
C PRO A 126 2.22 -19.05 9.78
N ASP A 127 2.33 -20.28 9.29
CA ASP A 127 3.52 -20.81 8.60
C ASP A 127 3.54 -20.51 7.08
N ASP A 128 2.56 -19.76 6.56
CA ASP A 128 2.54 -19.37 5.14
C ASP A 128 3.63 -18.33 4.83
N VAL A 129 4.48 -18.63 3.86
CA VAL A 129 5.65 -17.83 3.47
C VAL A 129 5.29 -16.42 3.00
N GLN A 130 4.06 -16.22 2.51
CA GLN A 130 3.61 -14.92 2.04
C GLN A 130 3.52 -13.86 3.15
N TRP A 131 3.35 -14.29 4.40
CA TRP A 131 3.07 -13.36 5.50
C TRP A 131 4.20 -12.38 5.73
N TYR A 132 5.45 -12.84 5.61
CA TYR A 132 6.62 -11.97 5.73
C TYR A 132 6.50 -10.78 4.77
N HIS A 133 6.25 -11.03 3.49
CA HIS A 133 6.17 -9.98 2.48
C HIS A 133 4.93 -9.09 2.66
N CYS A 134 3.78 -9.66 3.04
CA CYS A 134 2.57 -8.87 3.30
C CYS A 134 2.78 -7.89 4.47
N TYR A 135 3.38 -8.35 5.58
CA TYR A 135 3.63 -7.51 6.75
C TYR A 135 4.78 -6.53 6.55
N LEU A 136 5.78 -6.89 5.74
CA LEU A 136 6.82 -5.95 5.31
C LEU A 136 6.19 -4.79 4.53
N ASN A 137 5.31 -5.08 3.57
CA ASN A 137 4.59 -4.05 2.81
C ASN A 137 3.71 -3.17 3.71
N LEU A 138 3.01 -3.73 4.71
CA LEU A 138 2.26 -2.94 5.69
C LEU A 138 3.17 -2.01 6.51
N GLN A 139 4.32 -2.49 6.97
CA GLN A 139 5.28 -1.63 7.67
C GLN A 139 5.78 -0.50 6.76
N LEU A 140 6.09 -0.82 5.50
CA LEU A 140 6.60 0.12 4.51
C LEU A 140 5.52 1.06 3.95
N THR A 141 4.26 0.90 4.33
CA THR A 141 3.20 1.89 4.04
C THR A 141 3.46 3.20 4.77
N PHE A 142 4.03 3.12 5.98
CA PHE A 142 4.26 4.27 6.87
C PHE A 142 5.72 4.71 6.94
N LYS A 143 6.64 3.92 6.37
CA LYS A 143 8.08 4.12 6.54
C LYS A 143 8.82 4.08 5.20
N PRO A 144 9.86 4.92 5.06
CA PRO A 144 10.75 4.80 3.92
C PRO A 144 11.50 3.46 3.96
N ASN A 145 11.74 2.91 2.78
CA ASN A 145 12.63 1.79 2.55
C ASN A 145 13.96 2.31 1.98
N ALA A 146 14.97 2.52 2.84
CA ALA A 146 16.26 3.10 2.43
C ALA A 146 17.00 2.32 1.33
N GLY A 147 16.65 1.05 1.08
CA GLY A 147 17.26 0.23 0.01
C GLY A 147 16.46 0.14 -1.29
N GLU A 148 15.21 0.60 -1.32
CA GLU A 148 14.35 0.52 -2.52
C GLU A 148 13.71 1.84 -2.91
N ASP A 149 13.51 2.76 -1.96
CA ASP A 149 12.91 4.04 -2.28
C ASP A 149 13.92 4.89 -3.06
N PRO A 150 13.50 5.51 -4.19
CA PRO A 150 14.38 6.41 -4.92
C PRO A 150 14.85 7.54 -4.00
N ALA A 151 16.07 8.04 -4.25
CA ALA A 151 16.70 9.08 -3.44
C ALA A 151 15.89 10.39 -3.33
N GLY A 152 14.81 10.53 -4.11
CA GLY A 152 13.89 11.66 -4.08
C GLY A 152 12.43 11.27 -4.29
N LEU A 153 11.83 10.49 -3.37
CA LEU A 153 10.35 10.37 -3.34
C LEU A 153 9.68 11.77 -3.37
N PRO A 154 8.48 11.93 -3.93
CA PRO A 154 7.80 13.21 -3.98
C PRO A 154 7.62 13.83 -2.59
N GLN A 155 7.85 15.14 -2.45
CA GLN A 155 7.79 15.84 -1.15
C GLN A 155 6.40 15.74 -0.50
N ASN A 156 5.35 15.69 -1.31
CA ASN A 156 3.95 15.54 -0.89
C ASN A 156 3.48 14.08 -0.81
N SER A 157 4.38 13.09 -0.89
CA SER A 157 4.04 11.71 -0.55
C SER A 157 3.80 11.55 0.96
N LEU A 158 2.99 10.56 1.35
CA LEU A 158 2.62 10.33 2.76
C LEU A 158 3.83 10.17 3.66
N ILE A 159 4.87 9.46 3.19
CA ILE A 159 6.05 9.16 3.99
C ILE A 159 7.12 10.27 3.97
N ARG A 160 6.95 11.33 3.18
CA ARG A 160 7.88 12.47 3.14
C ARG A 160 7.32 13.79 3.64
N ARG A 161 6.01 13.95 3.77
CA ARG A 161 5.36 15.19 4.23
C ARG A 161 5.60 15.57 5.71
N GLY A 162 6.59 14.98 6.37
CA GLY A 162 6.91 15.19 7.78
C GLY A 162 6.14 14.21 8.68
N SER A 163 5.28 14.72 9.56
CA SER A 163 4.42 13.88 10.40
C SER A 163 3.22 13.35 9.64
N LEU A 164 2.82 12.10 9.90
CA LEU A 164 1.55 11.57 9.41
C LEU A 164 0.38 12.33 10.07
N PRO A 165 -0.70 12.60 9.34
CA PRO A 165 -1.93 13.11 9.94
C PRO A 165 -2.48 12.13 10.97
N ALA A 166 -3.21 12.66 11.94
CA ALA A 166 -3.67 11.90 13.10
C ALA A 166 -4.33 10.55 12.77
N PRO A 167 -5.21 10.40 11.75
CA PRO A 167 -5.76 9.07 11.41
C PRO A 167 -4.70 8.04 10.99
N LEU A 168 -3.72 8.47 10.18
CA LEU A 168 -2.65 7.61 9.67
C LEU A 168 -1.55 7.36 10.70
N ASP A 169 -1.20 8.36 11.51
CA ASP A 169 -0.32 8.20 12.68
C ASP A 169 -0.93 7.19 13.67
N ASN A 170 -2.22 7.32 13.93
CA ASN A 170 -2.92 6.37 14.77
C ASN A 170 -2.86 4.95 14.18
N ALA A 171 -3.09 4.78 12.88
CA ALA A 171 -2.95 3.49 12.20
C ALA A 171 -1.52 2.94 12.31
N GLU A 172 -0.49 3.76 12.06
CA GLU A 172 0.92 3.36 12.17
C GLU A 172 1.24 2.77 13.55
N GLN A 173 0.85 3.48 14.61
CA GLN A 173 1.16 3.10 15.99
C GLN A 173 0.59 1.72 16.39
N ARG A 174 -0.48 1.26 15.74
CA ARG A 174 -1.07 -0.07 16.00
C ARG A 174 -0.56 -1.13 15.02
N ILE A 175 -0.36 -0.75 13.75
CA ILE A 175 0.01 -1.69 12.69
C ILE A 175 1.50 -2.04 12.74
N VAL A 176 2.39 -1.08 12.99
CA VAL A 176 3.84 -1.32 12.95
C VAL A 176 4.30 -2.33 14.02
N PRO A 177 3.86 -2.25 15.30
CA PRO A 177 4.20 -3.28 16.28
C PRO A 177 3.71 -4.67 15.86
N LEU A 178 2.54 -4.74 15.23
CA LEU A 178 1.96 -5.98 14.74
C LEU A 178 2.77 -6.57 13.58
N ALA A 179 3.17 -5.74 12.61
CA ALA A 179 4.04 -6.14 11.52
C ALA A 179 5.39 -6.64 12.06
N LYS A 180 5.99 -5.93 13.02
CA LYS A 180 7.24 -6.35 13.68
C LYS A 180 7.12 -7.69 14.38
N HIS A 181 5.98 -7.98 15.03
CA HIS A 181 5.75 -9.29 15.64
C HIS A 181 5.89 -10.42 14.62
N VAL A 182 5.31 -10.26 13.42
CA VAL A 182 5.37 -11.27 12.36
C VAL A 182 6.74 -11.32 11.70
N LEU A 183 7.35 -10.17 11.42
CA LEU A 183 8.66 -10.09 10.75
C LEU A 183 9.80 -10.63 11.61
N ASN A 184 9.66 -10.60 12.94
CA ASN A 184 10.66 -11.12 13.88
C ASN A 184 10.41 -12.59 14.28
N GLN A 185 9.48 -13.29 13.63
CA GLN A 185 9.29 -14.71 13.90
C GLN A 185 10.55 -15.51 13.52
N PRO A 186 10.95 -16.50 14.34
CA PRO A 186 12.13 -17.29 14.08
C PRO A 186 11.98 -18.20 12.86
N VAL A 187 12.93 -18.11 11.93
CA VAL A 187 13.00 -18.99 10.75
C VAL A 187 13.15 -20.45 11.18
N GLY A 188 12.38 -21.35 10.53
CA GLY A 188 12.46 -22.79 10.77
C GLY A 188 11.83 -23.27 12.09
N LYS A 189 11.11 -22.39 12.80
CA LYS A 189 10.33 -22.73 13.99
C LYS A 189 8.85 -22.40 13.76
N LYS A 190 7.97 -23.06 14.52
CA LYS A 190 6.54 -22.74 14.51
C LYS A 190 6.32 -21.27 14.88
N HIS A 191 5.66 -20.55 13.99
CA HIS A 191 5.37 -19.14 14.19
C HIS A 191 4.34 -18.95 15.32
N LYS A 192 4.54 -17.91 16.14
CA LYS A 192 3.62 -17.56 17.22
C LYS A 192 2.42 -16.78 16.66
N PRO A 193 1.20 -17.03 17.16
CA PRO A 193 0.06 -16.21 16.82
C PRO A 193 0.29 -14.76 17.26
N ILE A 194 -0.33 -13.82 16.55
CA ILE A 194 -0.44 -12.43 16.96
C ILE A 194 -1.33 -12.38 18.21
N PRO A 195 -0.90 -11.70 19.30
CA PRO A 195 -1.71 -11.52 20.50
C PRO A 195 -3.08 -10.89 20.19
N GLY A 196 -4.14 -11.43 20.80
CA GLY A 196 -5.52 -10.97 20.58
C GLY A 196 -5.72 -9.48 20.91
N GLU A 197 -5.03 -8.98 21.93
CA GLU A 197 -5.03 -7.56 22.32
C GLU A 197 -4.56 -6.63 21.19
N MET A 198 -3.61 -7.06 20.35
CA MET A 198 -3.13 -6.25 19.23
C MET A 198 -4.18 -6.16 18.12
N ILE A 199 -4.92 -7.25 17.89
CA ILE A 199 -6.03 -7.30 16.92
C ILE A 199 -7.23 -6.50 17.45
N GLN A 200 -7.48 -6.55 18.76
CA GLN A 200 -8.54 -5.80 19.41
C GLN A 200 -8.34 -4.29 19.27
N ARG A 201 -7.12 -3.79 19.44
CA ARG A 201 -6.78 -2.37 19.22
C ARG A 201 -7.07 -1.89 17.79
N LEU A 202 -6.93 -2.76 16.77
CA LEU A 202 -7.33 -2.44 15.40
C LEU A 202 -8.86 -2.35 15.27
N THR A 203 -9.58 -3.25 15.96
CA THR A 203 -11.05 -3.26 15.95
C THR A 203 -11.63 -2.02 16.62
N GLU A 204 -11.06 -1.60 17.75
CA GLU A 204 -11.44 -0.37 18.46
C GLU A 204 -11.23 0.87 17.59
N LEU A 205 -10.11 0.93 16.86
CA LEU A 205 -9.81 2.04 15.96
C LEU A 205 -10.84 2.18 14.83
N LEU A 206 -11.37 1.06 14.34
CA LEU A 206 -12.44 1.04 13.33
C LEU A 206 -13.82 1.38 13.94
N ALA A 207 -14.08 1.00 15.19
CA ALA A 207 -15.37 1.24 15.85
C ALA A 207 -15.64 2.73 16.12
N VAL A 208 -14.59 3.50 16.45
CA VAL A 208 -14.67 4.97 16.61
C VAL A 208 -15.06 5.66 15.28
N ALA A 209 -15.01 4.97 14.14
CA ALA A 209 -15.39 5.51 12.83
C ALA A 209 -16.91 5.50 12.56
N GLY A 210 -17.70 4.79 13.36
CA GLY A 210 -19.15 4.61 13.15
C GLY A 210 -20.05 5.41 14.10
N SER A 211 -19.47 6.28 14.93
CA SER A 211 -20.15 7.07 15.97
C SER A 211 -20.07 8.57 15.70
#